data_AF-A0A846D1N7-F1
#
_entry.id   AF-A0A846D1N7-F1
#
_cell.length_a   1.000
_cell.length_b   1.000
_cell.length_c   1.000
_cell.angle_alpha   90.00
_cell.angle_beta   90.00
_cell.angle_gamma   90.00
#
_symmetry.space_group_name_H-M   'P 1'
#
loop_
_entity.id
_entity.type
_entity.pdbx_description
1 polymer ?
#
loop_
_entity_poly.entity_id
_entity_poly.type
_entity_poly.pdbx_seq_one_letter_code
_entity_poly.pdbx_strand_id
1 'polypeptide(L)'
;MNKSLAEEQIVQANKRRKIRVTYIIATNLRFKRFEWICSELSKERFELSFVLLDQGPTDLSEYLTAQKIPYISIKYSNKYSLNLFWAIWKSYRYCRQNKTDIVHTYAVDGSLVGLTAAYLAGG
;
A
#
# COMPACT_ATOMS: atom_id res chain seq x y z
N MET A 1 -15.12 37.89 -20.59
CA MET A 1 -15.08 36.84 -19.55
C MET A 1 -14.43 35.61 -20.17
N ASN A 2 -13.21 35.27 -19.74
CA ASN A 2 -12.31 34.38 -20.49
C ASN A 2 -12.74 32.90 -20.36
N LYS A 3 -13.03 32.23 -21.48
CA LYS A 3 -13.41 30.81 -21.51
C LYS A 3 -12.36 29.90 -20.85
N SER A 4 -11.07 30.24 -20.93
CA SER A 4 -9.99 29.42 -20.36
C SER A 4 -10.01 29.35 -18.83
N LEU A 5 -10.44 30.43 -18.14
CA LEU A 5 -10.55 30.46 -16.68
C LEU A 5 -11.71 29.57 -16.19
N ALA A 6 -12.80 29.50 -16.96
CA ALA A 6 -13.93 28.63 -16.66
C ALA A 6 -13.58 27.15 -16.91
N GLU A 7 -12.83 26.85 -17.97
CA GLU A 7 -12.35 25.50 -18.27
C GLU A 7 -11.35 25.00 -17.23
N GLU A 8 -10.39 25.83 -16.80
CA GLU A 8 -9.46 25.47 -15.72
C GLU A 8 -10.18 25.22 -14.39
N GLN A 9 -11.21 26.02 -14.06
CA GLN A 9 -12.03 25.80 -12.87
C GLN A 9 -12.86 24.52 -12.94
N ILE A 10 -13.38 24.16 -14.12
CA ILE A 10 -14.14 22.90 -14.33
C ILE A 10 -13.22 21.68 -14.26
N VAL A 11 -12.02 21.74 -14.86
CA VAL A 11 -11.01 20.69 -14.79
C VAL A 11 -10.57 20.47 -13.35
N GLN A 12 -10.39 21.55 -12.58
CA GLN A 12 -10.00 21.44 -11.18
C GLN A 12 -11.13 20.98 -10.25
N ALA A 13 -12.39 21.36 -10.56
CA ALA A 13 -13.56 20.86 -9.86
C ALA A 13 -13.85 19.37 -10.13
N ASN A 14 -13.45 18.85 -11.31
CA ASN A 14 -13.62 17.45 -11.70
C ASN A 14 -12.41 16.55 -11.38
N LYS A 15 -11.39 17.05 -10.68
CA LYS A 15 -10.24 16.24 -10.33
C LYS A 15 -10.63 15.19 -9.28
N ARG A 16 -10.93 13.99 -9.76
CA ARG A 16 -11.20 12.83 -8.89
C ARG A 16 -10.01 12.65 -7.95
N ARG A 17 -10.32 12.39 -6.66
CA ARG A 17 -9.32 11.99 -5.67
C ARG A 17 -8.51 10.80 -6.22
N LYS A 18 -7.21 10.78 -5.94
CA LYS A 18 -6.34 9.64 -6.23
C LYS A 18 -6.80 8.40 -5.48
N ILE A 19 -6.72 7.26 -6.15
CA ILE A 19 -7.03 5.95 -5.56
C ILE A 19 -5.83 5.51 -4.74
N ARG A 20 -6.07 5.20 -3.46
CA ARG A 20 -5.03 4.80 -2.52
C ARG A 20 -4.89 3.29 -2.52
N VAL A 21 -3.74 2.80 -2.98
CA VAL A 21 -3.47 1.37 -3.12
C VAL A 21 -2.41 0.97 -2.10
N THR A 22 -2.75 0.05 -1.21
CA THR A 22 -1.81 -0.52 -0.24
C THR A 22 -1.46 -1.94 -0.64
N TYR A 23 -0.16 -2.20 -0.80
CA TYR A 23 0.36 -3.54 -1.02
C TYR A 23 0.71 -4.19 0.31
N ILE A 24 0.23 -5.40 0.57
CA ILE A 24 0.56 -6.19 1.75
C ILE A 24 1.33 -7.42 1.28
N ILE A 25 2.62 -7.48 1.62
CA ILE A 25 3.56 -8.41 1.00
C ILE A 25 4.28 -9.19 2.08
N ALA A 26 4.19 -10.52 2.03
CA ALA A 26 5.06 -11.42 2.78
C ALA A 26 6.17 -11.94 1.87
N THR A 27 7.35 -11.32 1.93
CA THR A 27 8.50 -11.79 1.15
C THR A 27 9.83 -11.39 1.79
N ASN A 28 10.81 -12.27 1.66
CA ASN A 28 12.22 -12.01 1.98
C ASN A 28 13.07 -11.79 0.72
N LEU A 29 12.46 -11.88 -0.47
CA LEU A 29 13.14 -11.81 -1.76
C LEU A 29 12.94 -10.44 -2.40
N ARG A 30 14.01 -9.93 -3.03
CA ARG A 30 13.96 -8.76 -3.90
C ARG A 30 13.15 -9.08 -5.16
N PHE A 31 12.08 -8.33 -5.39
CA PHE A 31 11.28 -8.44 -6.60
C PHE A 31 11.30 -7.13 -7.38
N LYS A 32 12.02 -7.13 -8.52
CA LYS A 32 12.00 -6.02 -9.49
C LYS A 32 10.58 -5.59 -9.89
N ARG A 33 9.61 -6.50 -9.82
CA ARG A 33 8.20 -6.21 -10.09
C ARG A 33 7.62 -5.10 -9.19
N PHE A 34 8.01 -5.06 -7.92
CA PHE A 34 7.54 -4.00 -7.02
C PHE A 34 8.28 -2.67 -7.26
N GLU A 35 9.50 -2.70 -7.78
CA GLU A 35 10.18 -1.50 -8.24
C GLU A 35 9.45 -0.92 -9.49
N TRP A 36 9.06 -1.78 -10.44
CA TRP A 36 8.33 -1.38 -11.65
C TRP A 36 6.98 -0.76 -11.36
N ILE A 37 6.17 -1.34 -10.45
CA ILE A 37 4.88 -0.73 -10.10
C ILE A 37 5.08 0.66 -9.46
N CYS A 38 6.13 0.85 -8.67
CA CYS A 38 6.46 2.13 -8.07
C CYS A 38 6.86 3.18 -9.10
N SER A 39 7.55 2.77 -10.18
CA SER A 39 8.00 3.67 -11.24
C SER A 39 6.95 3.94 -12.32
N GLU A 40 6.14 2.95 -12.67
CA GLU A 40 5.26 2.98 -13.85
C GLU A 40 3.80 3.32 -13.51
N LEU A 41 3.36 3.07 -12.27
CA LEU A 41 1.98 3.39 -11.91
C LEU A 41 1.76 4.90 -11.93
N SER A 42 0.71 5.34 -12.61
CA SER A 42 0.38 6.77 -12.74
C SER A 42 0.18 7.44 -11.38
N LYS A 43 1.17 8.22 -10.96
CA LYS A 43 1.16 9.01 -9.71
C LYS A 43 0.09 10.10 -9.71
N GLU A 44 -0.48 10.43 -10.87
CA GLU A 44 -1.61 11.35 -11.00
C GLU A 44 -2.93 10.72 -10.57
N ARG A 45 -3.06 9.40 -10.74
CA ARG A 45 -4.29 8.64 -10.46
C ARG A 45 -4.21 7.82 -9.18
N PHE A 46 -3.01 7.40 -8.78
CA PHE A 46 -2.80 6.48 -7.68
C PHE A 46 -1.81 7.01 -6.64
N GLU A 47 -2.08 6.68 -5.38
CA GLU A 47 -1.15 6.84 -4.26
C GLU A 47 -0.79 5.45 -3.74
N LEU A 48 0.49 5.08 -3.84
CA LEU A 48 0.99 3.78 -3.41
C LEU A 48 1.46 3.83 -1.96
N SER A 49 1.17 2.76 -1.21
CA SER A 49 1.77 2.49 0.08
C SER A 49 1.98 1.00 0.31
N PHE A 50 2.81 0.63 1.28
CA PHE A 50 3.21 -0.76 1.51
C PHE A 50 3.15 -1.17 2.99
N VAL A 51 2.78 -2.42 3.23
CA VAL A 51 2.95 -3.13 4.49
C VAL A 51 3.80 -4.36 4.19
N LEU A 52 5.01 -4.38 4.74
CA LEU A 52 5.96 -5.47 4.57
C LEU A 52 5.85 -6.41 5.77
N LEU A 53 5.55 -7.67 5.52
CA LEU A 53 5.61 -8.75 6.50
C LEU A 53 6.96 -9.45 6.31
N ASP A 54 7.96 -9.02 7.06
CA ASP A 54 9.35 -9.47 6.90
C ASP A 54 9.93 -9.97 8.23
N GLN A 55 11.14 -10.54 8.19
CA GLN A 55 11.89 -10.90 9.40
C GLN A 55 13.02 -9.90 9.73
N GLY A 56 13.13 -8.82 8.96
CA GLY A 56 14.20 -7.84 9.00
C GLY A 56 14.23 -6.95 7.76
N PRO A 57 15.19 -6.00 7.69
CA PRO A 57 15.33 -5.12 6.54
C PRO A 57 15.46 -5.90 5.23
N THR A 58 14.81 -5.42 4.18
CA THR A 58 14.83 -6.02 2.84
C THR A 58 15.26 -5.00 1.81
N ASP A 59 15.83 -5.45 0.69
CA ASP A 59 16.15 -4.59 -0.46
C ASP A 59 14.94 -3.75 -0.92
N LEU A 60 13.71 -4.28 -0.75
CA LEU A 60 12.49 -3.53 -1.07
C LEU A 60 12.27 -2.36 -0.12
N SER A 61 12.48 -2.55 1.20
CA SER A 61 12.35 -1.45 2.18
C SER A 61 13.35 -0.31 1.91
N GLU A 62 14.57 -0.65 1.50
CA GLU A 62 15.58 0.33 1.09
C GLU A 62 15.17 1.09 -0.17
N TYR A 63 14.68 0.37 -1.18
CA TYR A 63 14.16 0.98 -2.40
C TYR A 63 12.98 1.93 -2.13
N LEU A 64 12.00 1.50 -1.34
CA LEU A 64 10.83 2.32 -0.98
C LEU A 64 11.26 3.59 -0.23
N THR A 65 12.25 3.47 0.66
CA THR A 65 12.84 4.60 1.38
C THR A 65 13.50 5.58 0.41
N ALA A 66 14.31 5.09 -0.53
CA ALA A 66 14.98 5.91 -1.54
C ALA A 66 13.98 6.64 -2.47
N GLN A 67 12.88 5.97 -2.82
CA GLN A 67 11.81 6.56 -3.66
C GLN A 67 10.79 7.39 -2.86
N LYS A 68 10.97 7.52 -1.53
CA LYS A 68 10.06 8.24 -0.62
C LYS A 68 8.61 7.72 -0.69
N ILE A 69 8.45 6.41 -0.86
CA ILE A 69 7.15 5.75 -0.89
C ILE A 69 6.77 5.31 0.53
N PRO A 70 5.57 5.64 1.03
CA PRO A 70 5.15 5.28 2.38
C PRO A 70 5.11 3.76 2.58
N TYR A 71 5.72 3.29 3.66
CA TYR A 71 5.58 1.90 4.08
C TYR A 71 5.70 1.72 5.59
N ILE A 72 5.23 0.58 6.08
CA ILE A 72 5.59 0.04 7.39
C ILE A 72 6.15 -1.36 7.24
N SER A 73 7.09 -1.72 8.10
CA SER A 73 7.57 -3.10 8.26
C SER A 73 6.99 -3.69 9.55
N ILE A 74 6.50 -4.92 9.45
CA ILE A 74 5.96 -5.71 10.54
C ILE A 74 6.77 -7.00 10.60
N LYS A 75 7.54 -7.14 11.68
CA LYS A 75 8.27 -8.38 11.94
C LYS A 75 7.27 -9.54 12.07
N TYR A 76 7.33 -10.49 11.16
CA TYR A 76 6.38 -11.60 11.05
C TYR A 76 7.10 -12.94 10.81
N SER A 77 6.69 -13.94 11.58
CA SER A 77 7.12 -15.33 11.41
C SER A 77 5.94 -16.24 11.70
N ASN A 78 5.61 -17.12 10.76
CA ASN A 78 4.46 -18.02 10.83
C ASN A 78 4.55 -19.08 11.93
N LYS A 79 5.69 -19.17 12.64
CA LYS A 79 5.92 -20.14 13.73
C LYS A 79 5.03 -19.90 14.96
N TYR A 80 4.42 -18.72 15.09
CA TYR A 80 3.59 -18.36 16.25
C TYR A 80 2.30 -17.67 15.83
N SER A 81 1.15 -18.21 16.26
CA SER A 81 -0.19 -17.68 15.96
C SER A 81 -0.39 -16.23 16.45
N LEU A 82 0.25 -15.84 17.55
CA LEU A 82 0.17 -14.48 18.08
C LEU A 82 0.74 -13.43 17.11
N ASN A 83 1.75 -13.79 16.30
CA ASN A 83 2.32 -12.89 15.30
C ASN A 83 1.33 -12.59 14.18
N LEU A 84 0.46 -13.54 13.84
CA LEU A 84 -0.57 -13.38 12.80
C LEU A 84 -1.63 -12.37 13.25
N PHE A 85 -2.18 -12.52 14.46
CA PHE A 85 -3.15 -11.56 15.00
C PHE A 85 -2.57 -10.15 15.05
N TRP A 86 -1.31 -10.00 15.47
CA TRP A 86 -0.66 -8.70 15.55
C TRP A 86 -0.39 -8.09 14.17
N ALA A 87 0.00 -8.91 13.19
CA ALA A 87 0.18 -8.49 11.80
C ALA A 87 -1.15 -8.03 11.18
N ILE A 88 -2.24 -8.75 11.42
CA ILE A 88 -3.60 -8.36 10.99
C ILE A 88 -3.98 -7.02 11.63
N TRP A 89 -3.85 -6.90 12.95
CA TRP A 89 -4.22 -5.67 13.67
C TRP A 89 -3.46 -4.44 13.16
N LYS A 90 -2.14 -4.57 12.97
CA LYS A 90 -1.32 -3.48 12.45
C LYS A 90 -1.67 -3.12 11.00
N SER A 91 -1.87 -4.13 10.15
CA SER A 91 -2.28 -3.93 8.76
C SER A 91 -3.65 -3.26 8.68
N TYR A 92 -4.60 -3.67 9.51
CA TYR A 92 -5.92 -3.06 9.64
C TYR A 92 -5.81 -1.59 10.03
N ARG A 93 -5.06 -1.28 11.10
CA ARG A 93 -4.84 0.10 11.55
C ARG A 93 -4.19 0.95 10.46
N TYR A 94 -3.21 0.39 9.77
CA TYR A 94 -2.53 1.08 8.67
C TYR A 94 -3.50 1.39 7.52
N CYS A 95 -4.32 0.43 7.09
CA CYS A 95 -5.31 0.65 6.04
C CYS A 95 -6.34 1.72 6.44
N ARG A 96 -6.84 1.69 7.68
CA ARG A 96 -7.76 2.70 8.22
C ARG A 96 -7.15 4.10 8.26
N GLN A 97 -5.93 4.21 8.78
CA GLN A 97 -5.23 5.50 8.90
C GLN A 97 -4.90 6.11 7.54
N ASN A 98 -4.46 5.28 6.58
CA ASN A 98 -4.13 5.74 5.24
C ASN A 98 -5.37 5.90 4.34
N LYS A 99 -6.56 5.49 4.79
CA LYS A 99 -7.81 5.47 4.01
C LYS A 99 -7.62 4.72 2.69
N THR A 100 -7.02 3.53 2.79
CA THR A 100 -6.76 2.66 1.65
C THR A 100 -8.06 2.33 0.92
N ASP A 101 -8.06 2.48 -0.40
CA ASP A 101 -9.19 2.14 -1.28
C ASP A 101 -9.06 0.71 -1.81
N ILE A 102 -7.84 0.28 -2.11
CA ILE A 102 -7.54 -1.04 -2.68
C ILE A 102 -6.40 -1.68 -1.90
N VAL A 103 -6.61 -2.90 -1.42
CA VAL A 103 -5.55 -3.74 -0.86
C VAL A 103 -5.12 -4.77 -1.90
N HIS A 104 -3.85 -4.74 -2.29
CA HIS A 104 -3.25 -5.79 -3.12
C HIS A 104 -2.38 -6.69 -2.25
N THR A 105 -2.54 -8.00 -2.36
CA THR A 105 -1.81 -8.94 -1.51
C THR A 105 -0.85 -9.80 -2.31
N TYR A 106 0.26 -10.18 -1.70
CA TYR A 106 1.24 -11.07 -2.31
C TYR A 106 1.74 -12.12 -1.32
N ALA A 107 1.89 -13.35 -1.82
CA ALA A 107 2.18 -14.58 -1.08
C ALA A 107 1.07 -15.00 -0.10
N VAL A 108 1.05 -16.28 0.28
CA VAL A 108 -0.04 -16.86 1.09
C VAL A 108 -0.25 -16.12 2.41
N ASP A 109 0.83 -15.89 3.16
CA ASP A 109 0.77 -15.16 4.44
C ASP A 109 0.32 -13.69 4.26
N GLY A 110 0.81 -13.03 3.20
CA GLY A 110 0.42 -11.66 2.87
C GLY A 110 -1.04 -11.57 2.46
N SER A 111 -1.56 -12.58 1.75
CA SER A 111 -2.98 -12.70 1.42
C SER A 111 -3.84 -12.93 2.64
N LEU A 112 -3.46 -13.84 3.55
CA LEU A 112 -4.21 -14.09 4.77
C LEU A 112 -4.31 -12.83 5.65
N VAL A 113 -3.17 -12.20 5.92
CA VAL A 113 -3.11 -10.96 6.71
C VAL A 113 -3.85 -9.83 6.01
N GLY A 114 -3.57 -9.65 4.71
CA GLY A 114 -4.05 -8.50 3.97
C GLY A 114 -5.54 -8.53 3.67
N LEU A 115 -6.09 -9.68 3.27
CA LEU A 115 -7.53 -9.82 3.03
C LEU A 115 -8.32 -9.67 4.34
N THR A 116 -7.84 -10.28 5.43
CA THR A 116 -8.49 -10.14 6.74
C THR A 116 -8.45 -8.69 7.23
N ALA A 117 -7.30 -8.03 7.11
CA ALA A 117 -7.15 -6.62 7.49
C ALA A 117 -8.03 -5.69 6.65
N ALA A 118 -8.14 -5.95 5.34
CA ALA A 118 -8.98 -5.19 4.42
C ALA A 118 -10.47 -5.34 4.78
N TYR A 119 -10.94 -6.58 4.99
CA TYR A 119 -12.31 -6.86 5.40
C TYR A 119 -12.67 -6.11 6.68
N LEU A 120 -11.83 -6.18 7.71
CA LEU A 120 -12.04 -5.47 8.97
C LEU A 120 -11.97 -3.94 8.83
N ALA A 121 -11.25 -3.41 7.83
CA ALA A 121 -11.11 -1.97 7.61
C ALA A 121 -12.37 -1.30 7.04
N GLY A 122 -13.36 -2.09 6.63
CA GLY A 122 -14.57 -1.65 5.96
C GLY A 122 -14.64 -2.12 4.50
N GLY A 123 -14.13 -3.34 4.24
CA GLY A 123 -14.44 -4.06 3.00
C GLY A 123 -15.92 -4.42 2.88
#